data_AF-A0A661IZR9-F1
#
_entry.id   AF-A0A661IZR9-F1
#
_cell.length_a   1.000
_cell.length_b   1.000
_cell.length_c   1.000
_cell.angle_alpha   90.00
_cell.angle_beta   90.00
_cell.angle_gamma   90.00
#
_symmetry.space_group_name_H-M   'P 1'
#
loop_
_entity.id
_entity.type
_entity.pdbx_description
1 polymer ?
#
loop_
_entity_poly.entity_id
_entity_poly.type
_entity_poly.pdbx_seq_one_letter_code
_entity_poly.pdbx_strand_id
1 'polypeptide(L)'
;MNGWGIGFFRDGQAFVEKSSEQVFVDDQVHESFQRLARVIDSRIIVSHISCPLSGGRHSAHNNPFTLPFLDHIWLFVNVGRDQEIEQYRSDNEPRLEAEVKAARIFEYLRDALVSRMNQYPYGSLYAVLRDSIRKLLSDYPGNYTFFLANESVLFCFSNFRRLLLLRKSETLGDILLVTSVGERLSPEEWLTIEPDESSLGQLMVIAGPDVLHLGDI
;
A
#
# COMPACT_ATOMS: atom_id res chain seq x y z
N MET A 1 -4.15 -18.76 -5.34
CA MET A 1 -3.98 -17.30 -5.22
C MET A 1 -4.41 -16.71 -6.54
N ASN A 2 -5.32 -15.74 -6.61
CA ASN A 2 -5.95 -15.32 -7.86
C ASN A 2 -5.47 -13.93 -8.26
N GLY A 3 -4.31 -13.86 -8.91
CA GLY A 3 -3.73 -12.62 -9.39
C GLY A 3 -2.59 -12.07 -8.55
N TRP A 4 -1.84 -11.17 -9.17
CA TRP A 4 -0.75 -10.43 -8.56
C TRP A 4 -0.62 -9.06 -9.20
N GLY A 5 0.06 -8.14 -8.53
CA GLY A 5 0.50 -6.89 -9.12
C GLY A 5 1.76 -6.36 -8.47
N ILE A 6 2.59 -5.68 -9.27
CA ILE A 6 3.81 -5.00 -8.81
C ILE A 6 3.74 -3.56 -9.30
N GLY A 7 3.96 -2.63 -8.37
CA GLY A 7 4.11 -1.21 -8.64
C GLY A 7 5.51 -0.74 -8.27
N PHE A 8 6.13 0.08 -9.12
CA PHE A 8 7.47 0.61 -8.89
C PHE A 8 7.64 1.96 -9.59
N PHE A 9 8.73 2.66 -9.30
CA PHE A 9 9.05 3.96 -9.89
C PHE A 9 10.27 3.87 -10.80
N ARG A 10 10.22 4.54 -11.95
CA ARG A 10 11.34 4.70 -12.87
C ARG A 10 11.24 6.07 -13.53
N ASP A 11 12.34 6.81 -13.55
CA ASP A 11 12.42 8.15 -14.16
C ASP A 11 11.31 9.12 -13.68
N GLY A 12 10.95 9.04 -12.39
CA GLY A 12 9.91 9.87 -11.77
C GLY A 12 8.47 9.47 -12.13
N GLN A 13 8.27 8.36 -12.85
CA GLN A 13 6.95 7.83 -13.19
C GLN A 13 6.64 6.55 -12.42
N ALA A 14 5.36 6.33 -12.11
CA ALA A 14 4.90 5.07 -11.52
C ALA A 14 4.48 4.08 -12.61
N PHE A 15 5.02 2.86 -12.54
CA PHE A 15 4.68 1.75 -13.41
C PHE A 15 3.95 0.69 -12.60
N VAL A 16 2.91 0.09 -13.19
CA VAL A 16 2.15 -0.99 -12.56
C VAL A 16 1.91 -2.11 -13.55
N GLU A 17 2.31 -3.31 -13.15
CA GLU A 17 2.04 -4.54 -13.88
C GLU A 17 1.12 -5.43 -13.05
N LYS A 18 0.10 -6.02 -13.67
CA LYS A 18 -0.90 -6.86 -12.99
C LYS A 18 -1.26 -8.06 -13.84
N SER A 19 -1.50 -9.19 -13.21
CA SER A 19 -2.13 -10.35 -13.84
C SER A 19 -3.28 -10.87 -12.98
N SER A 20 -4.28 -11.46 -13.63
CA SER A 20 -5.31 -12.29 -12.98
C SER A 20 -4.84 -13.74 -12.76
N GLU A 21 -3.71 -14.12 -13.32
CA GLU A 21 -3.11 -15.45 -13.17
C GLU A 21 -2.50 -15.63 -11.79
N GLN A 22 -2.41 -16.88 -11.36
CA GLN A 22 -1.79 -17.18 -10.07
C GLN A 22 -0.29 -16.90 -10.15
N VAL A 23 0.27 -16.29 -9.10
CA VAL A 23 1.72 -16.05 -9.02
C VAL A 23 2.51 -17.35 -8.83
N PHE A 24 1.85 -18.43 -8.37
CA PHE A 24 2.46 -19.71 -8.09
C PHE A 24 1.53 -20.83 -8.54
N VAL A 25 2.02 -21.70 -9.43
CA VAL A 25 1.30 -22.87 -9.96
C VAL A 25 2.29 -24.03 -10.04
N ASP A 26 1.91 -25.21 -9.53
CA ASP A 26 2.70 -26.45 -9.62
C ASP A 26 4.17 -26.29 -9.22
N ASP A 27 4.41 -25.68 -8.06
CA ASP A 27 5.74 -25.37 -7.50
C ASP A 27 6.60 -24.39 -8.32
N GLN A 28 6.00 -23.70 -9.29
CA GLN A 28 6.68 -22.70 -10.11
C GLN A 28 6.06 -21.31 -9.93
N VAL A 29 6.94 -20.31 -9.86
CA VAL A 29 6.55 -18.91 -9.90
C VAL A 29 6.18 -18.55 -11.33
N HIS A 30 5.08 -17.81 -11.49
CA HIS A 30 4.60 -17.34 -12.79
C HIS A 30 5.70 -16.61 -13.55
N GLU A 31 5.93 -16.99 -14.80
CA GLU A 31 7.11 -16.55 -15.54
C GLU A 31 7.17 -15.02 -15.71
N SER A 32 6.04 -14.37 -15.99
CA SER A 32 5.99 -12.91 -16.14
C SER A 32 6.30 -12.19 -14.82
N PHE A 33 5.87 -12.71 -13.67
CA PHE A 33 6.23 -12.18 -12.36
C PHE A 33 7.74 -12.32 -12.14
N GLN A 34 8.30 -13.50 -12.41
CA GLN A 34 9.72 -13.77 -12.21
C GLN A 34 10.61 -12.92 -13.12
N ARG A 35 10.24 -12.77 -14.41
CA ARG A 35 10.97 -11.93 -15.36
C ARG A 35 10.93 -10.47 -14.92
N LEU A 36 9.75 -9.97 -14.54
CA LEU A 36 9.59 -8.60 -14.09
C LEU A 36 10.40 -8.33 -12.80
N ALA A 37 10.31 -9.22 -11.81
CA ALA A 37 11.04 -9.09 -10.55
C ALA A 37 12.57 -9.03 -10.74
N ARG A 38 13.12 -9.64 -11.81
CA ARG A 38 14.55 -9.61 -12.13
C ARG A 38 15.03 -8.32 -12.79
N VAL A 39 14.12 -7.51 -13.36
CA VAL A 39 14.47 -6.32 -14.16
C VAL A 39 13.99 -5.01 -13.53
N ILE A 40 13.22 -5.08 -12.45
CA ILE A 40 12.84 -3.89 -11.69
C ILE A 40 14.06 -3.40 -10.92
N ASP A 41 14.40 -2.14 -11.17
CA ASP A 41 15.33 -1.35 -10.38
C ASP A 41 14.58 -0.08 -9.99
N SER A 42 14.26 0.04 -8.70
CA SER A 42 13.45 1.11 -8.13
C SER A 42 13.74 1.25 -6.64
N ARG A 43 13.72 2.49 -6.13
CA ARG A 43 13.90 2.78 -4.70
C ARG A 43 12.75 2.27 -3.85
N ILE A 44 11.55 2.25 -4.41
CA ILE A 44 10.34 1.76 -3.74
C ILE A 44 9.63 0.80 -4.69
N ILE A 45 9.33 -0.40 -4.20
CA ILE A 45 8.57 -1.42 -4.91
C ILE A 45 7.44 -1.86 -3.98
N VAL A 46 6.21 -1.84 -4.48
CA VAL A 46 5.05 -2.34 -3.75
C VAL A 46 4.45 -3.50 -4.53
N SER A 47 4.42 -4.68 -3.91
CA SER A 47 3.87 -5.89 -4.52
C SER A 47 2.67 -6.38 -3.74
N HIS A 48 1.66 -6.90 -4.45
CA HIS A 48 0.47 -7.49 -3.87
C HIS A 48 0.15 -8.81 -4.54
N ILE A 49 -0.05 -9.85 -3.72
CA ILE A 49 -0.49 -11.17 -4.18
C ILE A 49 -1.93 -11.36 -3.70
N SER A 50 -2.85 -11.55 -4.64
CA SER A 50 -4.27 -11.69 -4.35
C SER A 50 -4.59 -13.10 -3.83
N CYS A 51 -5.20 -13.18 -2.65
CA CYS A 51 -5.78 -14.42 -2.13
C CYS A 51 -7.19 -14.64 -2.72
N PRO A 52 -7.72 -15.88 -2.79
CA PRO A 52 -9.03 -16.16 -3.38
C PRO A 52 -10.20 -15.32 -2.82
N LEU A 53 -10.06 -14.81 -1.58
CA LEU A 53 -11.03 -13.95 -0.90
C LEU A 53 -10.98 -12.47 -1.34
N SER A 54 -10.00 -12.03 -2.14
CA SER A 54 -9.85 -10.62 -2.54
C SER A 54 -10.82 -10.16 -3.64
N GLY A 55 -11.72 -11.03 -4.12
CA GLY A 55 -12.85 -10.67 -4.99
C GLY A 55 -12.50 -10.21 -6.42
N GLY A 56 -11.22 -10.04 -6.75
CA GLY A 56 -10.74 -9.65 -8.07
C GLY A 56 -10.91 -10.77 -9.09
N ARG A 57 -11.94 -10.67 -9.94
CA ARG A 57 -12.10 -11.56 -11.12
C ARG A 57 -11.31 -11.07 -12.34
N HIS A 58 -10.89 -9.80 -12.34
CA HIS A 58 -10.16 -9.15 -13.43
C HIS A 58 -8.88 -8.49 -12.89
N SER A 59 -7.81 -8.49 -13.69
CA SER A 59 -6.53 -7.84 -13.36
C SER A 59 -6.65 -6.36 -12.95
N ALA A 60 -7.60 -5.61 -13.52
CA ALA A 60 -7.85 -4.20 -13.19
C ALA A 60 -8.26 -4.00 -11.72
N HIS A 61 -8.84 -5.02 -11.09
CA HIS A 61 -9.26 -4.99 -9.69
C HIS A 61 -8.12 -5.33 -8.73
N ASN A 62 -6.99 -5.85 -9.25
CA ASN A 62 -5.84 -6.16 -8.42
C ASN A 62 -5.10 -4.87 -8.03
N ASN A 63 -4.56 -4.84 -6.81
CA ASN A 63 -3.58 -3.85 -6.39
C ASN A 63 -2.26 -4.06 -7.17
N PRO A 64 -1.39 -3.03 -7.29
CA PRO A 64 -1.55 -1.65 -6.81
C PRO A 64 -2.40 -0.75 -7.71
N PHE A 65 -2.96 0.34 -7.17
CA PHE A 65 -3.61 1.41 -7.94
C PHE A 65 -2.70 2.64 -8.07
N THR A 66 -2.91 3.44 -9.11
CA THR A 66 -2.20 4.71 -9.34
C THR A 66 -3.13 5.90 -9.43
N LEU A 67 -2.75 7.02 -8.80
CA LEU A 67 -3.43 8.31 -8.97
C LEU A 67 -2.41 9.46 -8.91
N PRO A 68 -2.50 10.46 -9.81
CA PRO A 68 -1.70 11.67 -9.72
C PRO A 68 -2.37 12.67 -8.75
N PHE A 69 -1.62 13.17 -7.76
CA PHE A 69 -2.03 14.29 -6.90
C PHE A 69 -0.85 14.85 -6.11
N LEU A 70 -0.97 16.11 -5.67
CA LEU A 70 0.08 16.83 -4.94
C LEU A 70 1.44 16.78 -5.67
N ASP A 71 1.41 16.95 -7.00
CA ASP A 71 2.59 16.92 -7.89
C ASP A 71 3.38 15.60 -7.91
N HIS A 72 2.79 14.50 -7.42
CA HIS A 72 3.37 13.16 -7.46
C HIS A 72 2.40 12.15 -8.11
N ILE A 73 2.95 11.05 -8.60
CA ILE A 73 2.16 9.86 -8.94
C ILE A 73 2.23 8.89 -7.77
N TRP A 74 1.09 8.57 -7.19
CA TRP A 74 1.01 7.72 -6.00
C TRP A 74 0.67 6.29 -6.37
N LEU A 75 1.30 5.34 -5.68
CA LEU A 75 0.96 3.92 -5.67
C LEU A 75 0.19 3.58 -4.39
N PHE A 76 -0.86 2.78 -4.52
CA PHE A 76 -1.68 2.35 -3.39
C PHE A 76 -1.99 0.85 -3.40
N VAL A 77 -1.84 0.20 -2.26
CA VAL A 77 -2.20 -1.21 -2.05
C VAL A 77 -3.03 -1.34 -0.78
N ASN A 78 -4.18 -2.02 -0.85
CA ASN A 78 -5.02 -2.34 0.31
C ASN A 78 -5.17 -3.85 0.51
N VAL A 79 -5.00 -4.31 1.76
CA VAL A 79 -5.14 -5.70 2.23
C VAL A 79 -6.21 -5.82 3.33
N GLY A 80 -7.05 -4.79 3.48
CA GLY A 80 -8.11 -4.75 4.48
C GLY A 80 -9.33 -5.62 4.17
N ARG A 81 -10.21 -5.74 5.16
CA ARG A 81 -11.46 -6.52 5.12
C ARG A 81 -12.57 -5.77 5.86
N ASP A 82 -13.83 -6.11 5.58
CA ASP A 82 -14.98 -5.56 6.32
C ASP A 82 -15.04 -4.02 6.34
N GLN A 83 -14.67 -3.39 5.21
CA GLN A 83 -14.62 -1.94 5.06
C GLN A 83 -15.92 -1.46 4.42
N GLU A 84 -16.61 -0.49 5.02
CA GLU A 84 -17.93 0.01 4.58
C GLU A 84 -17.84 1.19 3.59
N ILE A 85 -16.77 1.25 2.79
CA ILE A 85 -16.45 2.39 1.92
C ILE A 85 -17.01 2.25 0.49
N GLU A 86 -17.75 1.19 0.17
CA GLU A 86 -18.22 0.95 -1.20
C GLU A 86 -19.09 2.07 -1.76
N GLN A 87 -19.83 2.79 -0.92
CA GLN A 87 -20.65 3.93 -1.35
C GLN A 87 -19.87 5.22 -1.58
N TYR A 88 -18.61 5.30 -1.18
CA TYR A 88 -17.83 6.52 -1.37
C TYR A 88 -17.64 6.82 -2.86
N ARG A 89 -17.87 8.06 -3.25
CA ARG A 89 -17.67 8.56 -4.62
C ARG A 89 -16.90 9.85 -4.52
N SER A 90 -15.76 9.89 -5.21
CA SER A 90 -15.00 11.13 -5.32
C SER A 90 -15.61 12.05 -6.36
N ASP A 91 -15.60 13.35 -6.03
CA ASP A 91 -15.92 14.45 -6.95
C ASP A 91 -14.67 14.97 -7.69
N ASN A 92 -13.48 14.46 -7.38
CA ASN A 92 -12.22 14.86 -8.00
C ASN A 92 -11.77 13.90 -9.09
N GLU A 93 -11.20 14.46 -10.15
CA GLU A 93 -10.59 13.72 -11.27
C GLU A 93 -9.05 13.59 -11.09
N PRO A 94 -8.43 12.52 -11.60
CA PRO A 94 -9.04 11.41 -12.33
C PRO A 94 -9.66 10.38 -11.39
N ARG A 95 -10.85 9.85 -11.70
CA ARG A 95 -11.45 8.75 -10.93
C ARG A 95 -10.89 7.38 -11.34
N LEU A 96 -10.85 6.45 -10.39
CA LEU A 96 -10.51 5.05 -10.69
C LEU A 96 -11.75 4.34 -11.24
N GLU A 97 -11.60 3.76 -12.42
CA GLU A 97 -12.65 2.97 -13.09
C GLU A 97 -13.01 1.71 -12.29
N ALA A 98 -12.05 1.13 -11.57
CA ALA A 98 -12.27 -0.08 -10.79
C ALA A 98 -13.27 0.15 -9.64
N GLU A 99 -14.38 -0.58 -9.63
CA GLU A 99 -15.40 -0.51 -8.59
C GLU A 99 -15.07 -1.45 -7.40
N VAL A 100 -13.89 -1.26 -6.80
CA VAL A 100 -13.43 -2.05 -5.66
C VAL A 100 -13.10 -1.18 -4.44
N LYS A 101 -13.21 -1.75 -3.24
CA LYS A 101 -12.94 -1.04 -1.97
C LYS A 101 -11.59 -0.34 -1.96
N ALA A 102 -10.53 -1.01 -2.45
CA ALA A 102 -9.20 -0.43 -2.55
C ALA A 102 -9.17 0.87 -3.36
N ALA A 103 -9.90 0.94 -4.47
CA ALA A 103 -9.99 2.15 -5.29
C ALA A 103 -10.72 3.28 -4.54
N ARG A 104 -11.82 2.95 -3.86
CA ARG A 104 -12.58 3.95 -3.08
C ARG A 104 -11.81 4.50 -1.89
N ILE A 105 -11.03 3.66 -1.20
CA ILE A 105 -10.12 4.09 -0.12
C ILE A 105 -9.06 5.04 -0.68
N PHE A 106 -8.47 4.70 -1.83
CA PHE A 106 -7.41 5.52 -2.40
C PHE A 106 -7.94 6.89 -2.83
N GLU A 107 -9.09 6.93 -3.50
CA GLU A 107 -9.77 8.18 -3.84
C GLU A 107 -10.11 9.00 -2.59
N TYR A 108 -10.62 8.37 -1.52
CA TYR A 108 -10.94 9.05 -0.26
C TYR A 108 -9.71 9.72 0.36
N LEU A 109 -8.60 8.96 0.44
CA LEU A 109 -7.35 9.48 0.98
C LEU A 109 -6.82 10.62 0.12
N ARG A 110 -6.81 10.49 -1.21
CA ARG A 110 -6.43 11.57 -2.11
C ARG A 110 -7.27 12.83 -1.85
N ASP A 111 -8.58 12.70 -1.84
CA ASP A 111 -9.49 13.85 -1.70
C ASP A 111 -9.27 14.58 -0.38
N ALA A 112 -9.09 13.82 0.71
CA ALA A 112 -8.78 14.36 2.02
C ALA A 112 -7.41 15.07 2.04
N LEU A 113 -6.37 14.43 1.47
CA LEU A 113 -5.01 14.99 1.40
C LEU A 113 -4.98 16.28 0.58
N VAL A 114 -5.56 16.29 -0.62
CA VAL A 114 -5.60 17.46 -1.52
C VAL A 114 -6.36 18.61 -0.86
N SER A 115 -7.55 18.33 -0.31
CA SER A 115 -8.37 19.35 0.36
C SER A 115 -7.62 20.01 1.53
N ARG A 116 -6.97 19.19 2.37
CA ARG A 116 -6.23 19.67 3.55
C ARG A 116 -4.94 20.40 3.19
N MET A 117 -4.16 19.89 2.24
CA MET A 117 -2.92 20.54 1.80
C MET A 117 -3.20 21.88 1.11
N ASN A 118 -4.32 22.01 0.39
CA ASN A 118 -4.75 23.29 -0.17
C ASN A 118 -5.12 24.32 0.92
N GLN A 119 -5.69 23.87 2.03
CA GLN A 119 -6.00 24.73 3.18
C GLN A 119 -4.76 25.08 4.01
N TYR A 120 -3.81 24.14 4.10
CA TYR A 120 -2.59 24.28 4.90
C TYR A 120 -1.35 23.85 4.08
N PRO A 121 -0.86 24.71 3.16
CA PRO A 121 0.22 24.33 2.23
C PRO A 121 1.54 23.95 2.89
N TYR A 122 1.79 24.43 4.11
CA TYR A 122 2.97 24.10 4.92
C TYR A 122 2.69 23.01 5.97
N GLY A 123 1.54 22.34 5.89
CA GLY A 123 1.19 21.23 6.75
C GLY A 123 2.10 20.03 6.51
N SER A 124 2.41 19.29 7.57
CA SER A 124 3.14 18.03 7.44
C SER A 124 2.26 16.99 6.75
N LEU A 125 2.75 16.41 5.64
CA LEU A 125 2.05 15.33 4.94
C LEU A 125 1.69 14.17 5.87
N TYR A 126 2.57 13.84 6.82
CA TYR A 126 2.29 12.83 7.85
C TYR A 126 1.09 13.22 8.71
N ALA A 127 1.06 14.46 9.22
CA ALA A 127 -0.05 14.93 10.06
C ALA A 127 -1.38 14.94 9.29
N VAL A 128 -1.35 15.41 8.05
CA VAL A 128 -2.53 15.44 7.18
C VAL A 128 -3.02 14.03 6.84
N LEU A 129 -2.12 13.10 6.53
CA LEU A 129 -2.48 11.70 6.29
C LEU A 129 -3.06 11.05 7.55
N ARG A 130 -2.42 11.25 8.71
CA ARG A 130 -2.90 10.75 10.00
C ARG A 130 -4.33 11.21 10.29
N ASP A 131 -4.61 12.50 10.14
CA ASP A 131 -5.97 13.02 10.36
C ASP A 131 -6.96 12.51 9.30
N SER A 132 -6.50 12.31 8.07
CA SER A 132 -7.31 11.71 6.99
C SER A 132 -7.67 10.25 7.30
N ILE A 133 -6.75 9.48 7.90
CA ILE A 133 -6.99 8.10 8.35
C ILE A 133 -7.99 8.08 9.51
N ARG A 134 -7.85 8.96 10.50
CA ARG A 134 -8.84 9.07 11.60
C ARG A 134 -10.23 9.35 11.06
N LYS A 135 -10.32 10.27 10.09
CA LYS A 135 -11.59 10.58 9.45
C LYS A 135 -12.13 9.39 8.65
N LEU A 136 -11.28 8.69 7.90
CA LEU A 136 -11.64 7.46 7.20
C LEU A 136 -12.25 6.42 8.16
N LEU A 137 -11.59 6.16 9.30
CA LEU A 137 -12.07 5.20 10.29
C LEU A 137 -13.38 5.64 10.96
N SER A 138 -13.58 6.94 11.14
CA SER A 138 -14.81 7.50 11.70
C SER A 138 -15.98 7.47 10.71
N ASP A 139 -15.73 7.84 9.45
CA ASP A 139 -16.76 7.92 8.42
C ASP A 139 -17.13 6.51 7.89
N TYR A 140 -16.13 5.63 7.81
CA TYR A 140 -16.23 4.27 7.30
C TYR A 140 -15.47 3.28 8.21
N PRO A 141 -16.07 2.85 9.32
CA PRO A 141 -15.46 1.87 10.21
C PRO A 141 -15.05 0.58 9.47
N GLY A 142 -13.98 -0.06 9.92
CA GLY A 142 -13.50 -1.31 9.33
C GLY A 142 -12.04 -1.64 9.62
N ASN A 143 -11.59 -2.74 9.02
CA ASN A 143 -10.22 -3.24 9.15
C ASN A 143 -9.39 -2.82 7.93
N TYR A 144 -8.41 -1.96 8.16
CA TYR A 144 -7.58 -1.35 7.15
C TYR A 144 -6.12 -1.72 7.36
N THR A 145 -5.52 -2.23 6.29
CA THR A 145 -4.07 -2.31 6.13
C THR A 145 -3.77 -1.84 4.73
N PHE A 146 -2.99 -0.78 4.59
CA PHE A 146 -2.64 -0.26 3.29
C PHE A 146 -1.22 0.29 3.23
N PHE A 147 -0.72 0.37 2.00
CA PHE A 147 0.56 0.94 1.65
C PHE A 147 0.30 2.06 0.64
N LEU A 148 0.76 3.26 0.94
CA LEU A 148 0.65 4.43 0.08
C LEU A 148 2.07 4.95 -0.17
N ALA A 149 2.49 4.99 -1.43
CA ALA A 149 3.85 5.38 -1.78
C ALA A 149 3.87 6.41 -2.90
N ASN A 150 4.84 7.32 -2.85
CA ASN A 150 5.33 8.03 -4.02
C ASN A 150 6.77 7.60 -4.30
N GLU A 151 7.49 8.30 -5.17
CA GLU A 151 8.86 7.95 -5.55
C GLU A 151 9.91 8.10 -4.44
N SER A 152 9.55 8.71 -3.32
CA SER A 152 10.48 9.06 -2.22
C SER A 152 10.09 8.49 -0.85
N VAL A 153 8.80 8.36 -0.56
CA VAL A 153 8.29 7.94 0.75
C VAL A 153 7.25 6.84 0.62
N LEU A 154 7.31 5.89 1.55
CA LEU A 154 6.31 4.85 1.75
C LEU A 154 5.62 5.07 3.11
N PHE A 155 4.29 5.16 3.07
CA PHE A 155 3.42 5.13 4.23
C PHE A 155 2.80 3.74 4.38
N CYS A 156 2.91 3.16 5.57
CA CYS A 156 2.28 1.89 5.91
C CYS A 156 1.30 2.12 7.06
N PHE A 157 0.03 1.81 6.85
CA PHE A 157 -0.98 1.86 7.90
C PHE A 157 -1.55 0.47 8.18
N SER A 158 -1.79 0.14 9.44
CA SER A 158 -2.55 -1.05 9.83
C SER A 158 -3.28 -0.83 11.15
N ASN A 159 -4.54 -1.24 11.24
CA ASN A 159 -5.30 -1.27 12.51
C ASN A 159 -5.70 -2.68 12.96
N PHE A 160 -5.33 -3.72 12.21
CA PHE A 160 -5.77 -5.09 12.54
C PHE A 160 -4.76 -6.19 12.18
N ARG A 161 -3.84 -5.93 11.24
CA ARG A 161 -2.77 -6.88 10.90
C ARG A 161 -1.46 -6.42 11.53
N ARG A 162 -0.68 -7.40 11.96
CA ARG A 162 0.75 -7.18 12.18
C ARG A 162 1.46 -6.89 10.86
N LEU A 163 2.44 -6.01 10.91
CA LEU A 163 3.40 -5.78 9.85
C LEU A 163 4.75 -6.34 10.30
N LEU A 164 5.45 -7.04 9.41
CA LEU A 164 6.80 -7.54 9.66
C LEU A 164 7.79 -6.69 8.87
N LEU A 165 8.87 -6.28 9.54
CA LEU A 165 9.94 -5.46 8.97
C LEU A 165 11.27 -6.20 9.02
N LEU A 166 12.05 -6.11 7.95
CA LEU A 166 13.41 -6.63 7.86
C LEU A 166 14.31 -5.54 7.27
N ARG A 167 15.19 -4.97 8.11
CA ARG A 167 16.07 -3.83 7.76
C ARG A 167 17.46 -4.25 7.28
N LYS A 168 17.94 -5.39 7.73
CA LYS A 168 19.29 -5.86 7.43
C LYS A 168 19.23 -7.32 7.04
N SER A 169 19.62 -7.59 5.81
CA SER A 169 19.93 -8.93 5.34
C SER A 169 21.35 -8.90 4.78
N GLU A 170 22.14 -9.91 5.12
CA GLU A 170 23.47 -10.10 4.51
C GLU A 170 23.39 -10.25 2.99
N THR A 171 22.21 -10.64 2.48
CA THR A 171 21.97 -10.90 1.05
C THR A 171 21.31 -9.76 0.29
N LEU A 172 20.53 -8.90 0.98
CA LEU A 172 19.75 -7.83 0.32
C LEU A 172 20.43 -6.45 0.40
N GLY A 173 21.48 -6.28 1.20
CA GLY A 173 22.14 -4.98 1.35
C GLY A 173 21.28 -3.96 2.10
N ASP A 174 21.35 -2.69 1.70
CA ASP A 174 20.61 -1.57 2.31
C ASP A 174 19.15 -1.49 1.82
N ILE A 175 18.39 -2.56 2.07
CA ILE A 175 16.97 -2.68 1.72
C ILE A 175 16.15 -2.88 2.99
N LEU A 176 15.06 -2.12 3.11
CA LEU A 176 14.02 -2.37 4.12
C LEU A 176 12.83 -3.08 3.46
N LEU A 177 12.54 -4.30 3.91
CA LEU A 177 11.34 -5.04 3.52
C LEU A 177 10.25 -4.86 4.57
N VAL A 178 9.02 -4.62 4.10
CA VAL A 178 7.82 -4.58 4.93
C VAL A 178 6.78 -5.50 4.32
N THR A 179 6.15 -6.35 5.13
CA THR A 179 5.11 -7.27 4.67
C THR A 179 3.96 -7.37 5.65
N SER A 180 2.75 -7.55 5.12
CA SER A 180 1.55 -7.92 5.89
C SER A 180 1.31 -9.43 5.92
N VAL A 181 2.19 -10.23 5.30
CA VAL A 181 2.13 -11.69 5.38
C VAL A 181 2.47 -12.09 6.81
N GLY A 182 1.61 -12.93 7.40
CA GLY A 182 1.76 -13.32 8.80
C GLY A 182 3.01 -14.18 9.04
N GLU A 183 3.49 -14.86 8.02
CA GLU A 183 4.69 -15.70 8.06
C GLU A 183 5.92 -14.90 7.65
N ARG A 184 7.07 -15.22 8.24
CA ARG A 184 8.35 -14.63 7.83
C ARG A 184 8.70 -15.14 6.43
N LEU A 185 9.19 -14.25 5.58
CA LEU A 185 9.59 -14.60 4.20
C LEU A 185 11.01 -15.17 4.13
N SER A 186 11.78 -15.05 5.22
CA SER A 186 13.15 -15.56 5.37
C SER A 186 13.37 -16.03 6.81
N PRO A 187 14.39 -16.87 7.09
CA PRO A 187 14.74 -17.28 8.46
C PRO A 187 15.37 -16.16 9.30
N GLU A 188 15.61 -14.98 8.72
CA GLU A 188 16.21 -13.84 9.41
C GLU A 188 15.29 -13.31 10.52
N GLU A 189 15.82 -12.41 11.35
CA GLU A 189 15.07 -11.79 12.42
C GLU A 189 14.20 -10.64 11.88
N TRP A 190 12.88 -10.83 11.94
CA TRP A 190 11.89 -9.83 11.55
C TRP A 190 11.37 -9.09 12.78
N LEU A 191 11.33 -7.77 12.70
CA LEU A 191 10.66 -6.93 13.69
C LEU A 191 9.15 -6.96 13.44
N THR A 192 8.38 -7.22 14.48
CA THR A 192 6.92 -7.20 14.43
C THR A 192 6.40 -5.83 14.88
N ILE A 193 5.53 -5.25 14.08
CA ILE A 193 4.81 -4.01 14.36
C ILE A 193 3.32 -4.35 14.44
N GLU A 194 2.75 -4.19 15.63
CA GLU A 194 1.36 -4.54 15.94
C GLU A 194 0.65 -3.34 16.55
N PRO A 195 -0.57 -3.02 16.09
CA PRO A 195 -1.40 -1.99 16.71
C PRO A 195 -1.65 -2.32 18.18
N ASP A 196 -1.50 -1.31 19.05
CA ASP A 196 -1.94 -1.42 20.44
C ASP A 196 -3.47 -1.55 20.49
N GLU A 197 -4.01 -2.33 21.43
CA GLU A 197 -5.46 -2.51 21.60
C GLU A 197 -6.20 -1.19 21.90
N SER A 198 -5.50 -0.19 22.45
CA SER A 198 -6.02 1.15 22.74
C SER A 198 -5.85 2.16 21.60
N SER A 199 -5.13 1.79 20.54
CA SER A 199 -4.83 2.63 19.37
C SER A 199 -5.84 2.40 18.24
N LEU A 200 -6.12 3.43 17.43
CA LEU A 200 -6.93 3.25 16.21
C LEU A 200 -6.14 2.57 15.08
N GLY A 201 -4.85 2.31 15.30
CA GLY A 201 -3.93 1.69 14.35
C GLY A 201 -2.56 2.35 14.37
N GLN A 202 -1.60 1.76 13.68
CA GLN A 202 -0.24 2.29 13.56
C GLN A 202 0.02 2.80 12.16
N LEU A 203 0.62 3.98 12.08
CA LEU A 203 1.11 4.58 10.86
C LEU A 203 2.63 4.73 10.91
N MET A 204 3.27 4.16 9.90
CA MET A 204 4.71 4.17 9.71
C MET A 204 5.07 4.94 8.44
N VAL A 205 6.18 5.68 8.50
CA VAL A 205 6.75 6.44 7.39
C VAL A 205 8.17 5.93 7.13
N ILE A 206 8.46 5.59 5.88
CA ILE A 206 9.74 5.03 5.44
C ILE A 206 10.28 5.86 4.28
N ALA A 207 11.58 6.14 4.30
CA ALA A 207 12.32 6.67 3.16
C ALA A 207 13.65 5.92 3.00
N GLY A 208 13.86 5.33 1.83
CA GLY A 208 14.97 4.40 1.62
C GLY A 208 14.93 3.24 2.62
N PRO A 209 16.05 2.87 3.27
CA PRO A 209 16.09 1.79 4.26
C PRO A 209 15.70 2.23 5.69
N ASP A 210 15.26 3.48 5.87
CA ASP A 210 15.05 4.07 7.19
C ASP A 210 13.57 4.29 7.51
N VAL A 211 13.18 3.88 8.72
CA VAL A 211 11.88 4.25 9.32
C VAL A 211 12.03 5.65 9.90
N LEU A 212 11.39 6.63 9.26
CA LEU A 212 11.42 8.03 9.68
C LEU A 212 10.48 8.30 10.86
N HIS A 213 9.35 7.57 10.89
CA HIS A 213 8.35 7.72 11.94
C HIS A 213 7.56 6.43 12.13
N LEU A 214 7.19 6.13 13.37
CA LEU A 214 6.25 5.09 13.75
C LEU A 214 5.41 5.65 14.90
N GLY A 215 4.09 5.72 14.71
CA GLY A 215 3.20 6.29 15.72
C GLY A 215 1.76 5.86 15.57
N ASP A 216 1.02 6.03 16.66
CA ASP A 216 -0.39 5.68 16.75
C ASP A 216 -1.31 6.72 16.08
N ILE A 217 -2.41 6.21 15.54
CA ILE A 217 -3.54 6.97 15.01
C ILE A 217 -4.49 7.35 16.15
#